data_AF-A7TD04-F1
#
_entry.id   AF-A7TD04-F1
#
_cell.length_a   1.000
_cell.length_b   1.000
_cell.length_c   1.000
_cell.angle_alpha   90.00
_cell.angle_beta   90.00
_cell.angle_gamma   90.00
#
_symmetry.space_group_name_H-M   'P 1'
#
loop_
_entity.id
_entity.type
_entity.pdbx_description
1 polymer ?
#
loop_
_entity_poly.entity_id
_entity_poly.type
_entity_poly.pdbx_seq_one_letter_code
_entity_poly.pdbx_strand_id
1 'polypeptide(L)' 'ELEAYSSIVSVFRAQGDLSRDKKKILTDLGLQLSISTERHRAEIRRAYSDDRLGAVADW' A
#
# COMPACT_ATOMS: atom_id res chain seq x y z
N GLU A 1 10.82 1.65 -9.77
CA GLU A 1 9.53 0.90 -9.77
C GLU A 1 9.06 0.60 -8.35
N LEU A 2 9.84 -0.13 -7.55
CA LEU A 2 9.47 -0.52 -6.19
C LEU A 2 9.22 0.66 -5.22
N GLU A 3 10.03 1.72 -5.29
CA GLU A 3 9.87 2.91 -4.44
C GLU A 3 8.53 3.61 -4.70
N ALA A 4 8.16 3.79 -5.97
CA ALA A 4 6.87 4.37 -6.35
C ALA A 4 5.69 3.54 -5.82
N TYR A 5 5.78 2.22 -5.94
CA TYR A 5 4.78 1.31 -5.39
C TYR A 5 4.66 1.43 -3.87
N SER A 6 5.79 1.43 -3.16
CA SER A 6 5.84 1.53 -1.70
C SER A 6 5.25 2.85 -1.20
N SER A 7 5.56 3.97 -1.86
CA SER A 7 5.00 5.28 -1.56
C SER A 7 3.49 5.31 -1.70
N ILE A 8 2.93 4.73 -2.77
CA ILE A 8 1.48 4.69 -2.99
C ILE A 8 0.79 3.81 -1.93
N VAL A 9 1.38 2.67 -1.58
CA VAL A 9 0.87 1.82 -0.48
C VAL A 9 0.84 2.60 0.84
N SER A 10 1.91 3.35 1.16
CA SER A 10 1.97 4.19 2.37
C SER A 10 0.90 5.29 2.36
N VAL A 11 0.70 5.97 1.23
CA VAL A 11 -0.33 7.00 1.09
C VAL A 11 -1.73 6.42 1.31
N PHE A 12 -2.03 5.28 0.68
CA PHE A 12 -3.35 4.65 0.84
C PHE A 12 -3.63 4.18 2.26
N ARG A 13 -2.60 3.73 2.97
CA ARG A 13 -2.68 3.34 4.39
C ARG A 13 -2.84 4.54 5.32
N ALA A 14 -2.17 5.65 5.04
CA ALA A 14 -2.30 6.90 5.80
C ALA A 14 -3.70 7.52 5.64
N GLN A 15 -4.40 7.22 4.55
CA GLN A 15 -5.80 7.61 4.33
C GLN A 15 -6.81 6.67 5.02
N GLY A 16 -6.38 5.86 5.99
CA GLY A 16 -7.21 4.83 6.61
C GLY A 16 -7.20 3.49 5.90
N ASP A 17 -8.23 2.69 6.14
CA ASP A 17 -8.28 1.31 5.66
C ASP A 17 -8.31 1.20 4.13
N LEU A 18 -7.74 0.09 3.64
CA LEU A 18 -7.77 -0.25 2.22
C LEU A 18 -9.15 -0.75 1.81
N SER A 19 -9.94 0.15 1.21
CA SER A 19 -11.19 -0.18 0.53
C SER A 19 -10.98 -1.14 -0.64
N ARG A 20 -12.08 -1.74 -1.13
CA ARG A 20 -12.05 -2.63 -2.30
C ARG A 20 -11.44 -1.94 -3.53
N ASP A 21 -11.75 -0.66 -3.72
CA ASP A 21 -11.26 0.12 -4.85
C ASP A 21 -9.75 0.41 -4.74
N LYS A 22 -9.28 0.80 -3.54
CA LYS A 22 -7.84 0.97 -3.28
C LYS A 22 -7.07 -0.32 -3.52
N LYS A 23 -7.61 -1.48 -3.11
CA LYS A 23 -7.01 -2.81 -3.37
C LYS A 23 -6.92 -3.15 -4.85
N LYS A 24 -7.95 -2.80 -5.64
CA LYS A 24 -7.93 -2.96 -7.09
C LYS A 24 -6.84 -2.10 -7.73
N ILE A 25 -6.76 -0.83 -7.36
CA ILE A 25 -5.73 0.09 -7.85
C ILE A 25 -4.32 -0.44 -7.54
N LEU A 26 -4.07 -0.92 -6.32
CA LEU A 26 -2.77 -1.49 -5.93
C LEU A 26 -2.41 -2.77 -6.69
N THR A 27 -3.42 -3.54 -7.10
CA THR A 27 -3.24 -4.75 -7.90
C THR A 27 -2.88 -4.38 -9.34
N ASP A 28 -3.66 -3.48 -9.95
CA ASP A 28 -3.44 -3.02 -11.33
C ASP A 28 -2.08 -2.31 -11.47
N LEU A 29 -1.74 -1.45 -10.50
CA LEU A 29 -0.44 -0.80 -10.42
C LEU A 29 0.70 -1.80 -10.20
N GLY A 30 0.49 -2.82 -9.37
CA GLY A 30 1.45 -3.89 -9.14
C GLY A 30 1.78 -4.65 -10.42
N LEU A 31 0.79 -4.92 -11.26
CA LEU A 31 0.97 -5.54 -12.58
C LEU A 31 1.77 -4.63 -13.53
N GLN A 32 1.44 -3.33 -13.59
CA GLN A 32 2.15 -2.37 -14.44
C GLN A 32 3.62 -2.17 -14.04
N LEU A 33 3.92 -2.25 -12.74
CA LEU A 33 5.26 -2.09 -12.19
C LEU A 33 5.99 -3.43 -11.99
N SER A 34 5.48 -4.54 -12.55
CA SER A 34 6.07 -5.88 -12.42
C SER A 34 6.36 -6.31 -10.96
N ILE A 35 5.50 -5.89 -10.03
CA ILE A 35 5.61 -6.23 -8.61
C ILE A 35 5.04 -7.63 -8.38
N SER A 36 5.84 -8.53 -7.83
CA SER A 36 5.38 -9.88 -7.50
C SER A 36 4.31 -9.86 -6.40
N THR A 37 3.45 -10.87 -6.38
CA THR A 37 2.41 -11.00 -5.34
C THR A 37 3.00 -11.09 -3.93
N GLU A 38 4.19 -11.68 -3.80
CA GLU A 38 4.94 -11.74 -2.53
C GLU A 38 5.41 -10.36 -2.10
N ARG A 39 5.95 -9.57 -3.04
CA ARG A 39 6.38 -8.21 -2.74
C ARG A 39 5.21 -7.31 -2.39
N HIS A 40 4.10 -7.41 -3.13
CA HIS A 40 2.84 -6.73 -2.78
C HIS A 40 2.43 -7.03 -1.34
N ARG A 41 2.33 -8.32 -0.96
CA ARG A 41 1.95 -8.71 0.41
C ARG A 41 2.93 -8.18 1.46
N ALA A 42 4.23 -8.14 1.15
CA ALA A 42 5.23 -7.58 2.05
C ALA A 42 5.04 -6.08 2.27
N GLU A 43 4.76 -5.30 1.22
CA GLU A 43 4.48 -3.87 1.33
C GLU A 43 3.20 -3.56 2.11
N ILE A 44 2.14 -4.36 1.91
CA ILE A 44 0.90 -4.20 2.67
C ILE A 44 1.14 -4.44 4.16
N ARG A 45 1.86 -5.51 4.51
CA ARG A 45 2.23 -5.77 5.92
C ARG A 45 3.07 -4.64 6.49
N ARG A 46 4.11 -4.19 5.76
CA ARG A 46 4.96 -3.07 6.17
C ARG A 46 4.15 -1.82 6.48
N ALA A 47 3.24 -1.42 5.59
CA ALA A 47 2.43 -0.22 5.77
C ALA A 47 1.47 -0.35 6.96
N TYR A 48 0.86 -1.53 7.16
CA TYR A 48 -0.01 -1.75 8.31
C TYR A 48 0.72 -1.83 9.65
N SER A 49 2.00 -2.22 9.66
CA SER A 49 2.86 -2.20 10.85
C SER A 49 3.52 -0.85 11.12
N ASP A 50 3.32 0.16 10.26
CA ASP A 50 3.87 1.49 10.47
C ASP A 50 2.91 2.31 11.35
N ASP A 51 3.26 2.42 12.64
CA ASP A 51 2.49 3.17 13.63
C ASP A 51 2.30 4.64 13.26
N ARG A 52 3.21 5.23 12.47
CA ARG A 52 3.07 6.63 12.02
C ARG A 52 1.97 6.75 10.98
N LEU A 53 1.88 5.81 10.05
CA LEU A 53 0.79 5.75 9.07
C LEU A 53 -0.55 5.43 9.76
N GLY A 54 -0.52 4.61 10.81
CA GLY A 54 -1.67 4.38 11.69
C GLY A 54 -2.14 5.67 12.36
N ALA A 55 -1.24 6.40 13.02
CA ALA A 55 -1.57 7.67 13.64
C ALA A 55 -2.14 8.68 12.64
N VAL A 56 -1.57 8.81 11.43
CA VAL A 56 -2.10 9.73 10.41
C VAL A 56 -3.51 9.34 9.94
N ALA A 57 -3.83 8.04 9.91
CA ALA A 57 -5.15 7.55 9.52
C ALA A 57 -6.24 7.81 10.58
N ASP A 58 -5.85 7.92 11.84
CA ASP A 58 -6.76 8.11 12.98
C ASP A 58 -7.03 9.60 13.30
N TRP A 59 -6.34 10.53 12.63
CA TRP A 59 -6.52 11.98 12.73
C TRP A 59 -7.57 12.51 11.76
#